data_AF-A0A1D7TFN4-F1
#
_entry.id   AF-A0A1D7TFN4-F1
#
_cell.length_a   1.000
_cell.length_b   1.000
_cell.length_c   1.000
_cell.angle_alpha   90.00
_cell.angle_beta   90.00
_cell.angle_gamma   90.00
#
_symmetry.space_group_name_H-M   'P 1'
#
loop_
_entity.id
_entity.type
_entity.pdbx_description
1 polymer ?
#
loop_
_entity_poly.entity_id
_entity_poly.type
_entity_poly.pdbx_seq_one_letter_code
_entity_poly.pdbx_strand_id
1 'polypeptide(L)'
;MKKFLQLLSFLALLCAPLSYADDLMDGINAYEKSDYVRASASFQTSCESGNAEACYNLANMYDKGLGVNKDDQKAVTLFTKACDGGFMDSCYNLGMMYDKGEGVKQDATKAVSLYTKTCEIGHTRGCYNLALMFYKGQGVQKDFVKASGLFQKTCEQGYEESCYNLGVMYRDGQGVMKSKQQALELFKKACDQNLPIACKNYEKLKSGM
;
A
#
# COMPACT_ATOMS: atom_id res chain seq x y z
N MET A 1 -11.32 59.65 -46.50
CA MET A 1 -10.55 60.27 -45.39
C MET A 1 -10.88 59.53 -44.11
N LYS A 2 -9.86 58.91 -43.47
CA LYS A 2 -9.66 58.58 -42.04
C LYS A 2 -10.92 58.19 -41.21
N LYS A 3 -11.00 57.02 -40.55
CA LYS A 3 -10.04 56.51 -39.55
C LYS A 3 -10.08 54.97 -39.40
N PHE A 4 -8.88 54.46 -39.14
CA PHE A 4 -8.44 53.14 -38.68
C PHE A 4 -8.55 53.02 -37.14
N LEU A 5 -8.39 51.80 -36.58
CA LEU A 5 -8.23 51.37 -35.16
C LEU A 5 -9.53 51.38 -34.30
N GLN A 6 -9.90 50.34 -33.53
CA GLN A 6 -9.16 49.35 -32.71
C GLN A 6 -9.88 47.97 -32.82
N LEU A 7 -9.28 46.82 -33.15
CA LEU A 7 -8.35 45.93 -32.43
C LEU A 7 -8.70 45.58 -30.96
N LEU A 8 -9.01 44.28 -30.79
CA LEU A 8 -8.75 43.40 -29.64
C LEU A 8 -9.49 43.64 -28.31
N SER A 9 -10.43 42.74 -27.99
CA SER A 9 -10.53 42.20 -26.64
C SER A 9 -10.76 40.68 -26.68
N PHE A 10 -9.64 40.00 -26.56
CA PHE A 10 -9.38 38.66 -26.05
C PHE A 10 -10.58 37.73 -25.81
N LEU A 11 -10.69 36.78 -26.72
CA LEU A 11 -10.98 35.39 -26.42
C LEU A 11 -10.06 34.93 -25.27
N ALA A 12 -10.52 34.98 -24.02
CA ALA A 12 -9.88 34.28 -22.91
C ALA A 12 -10.19 32.78 -23.06
N LEU A 13 -9.45 32.17 -23.98
CA LEU A 13 -9.36 30.74 -24.18
C LEU A 13 -8.89 30.11 -22.85
N LEU A 14 -9.59 29.04 -22.43
CA LEU A 14 -9.24 28.23 -21.26
C LEU A 14 -7.74 27.96 -21.19
N CYS A 15 -7.06 28.51 -20.20
CA CYS A 15 -5.72 28.11 -19.81
C CYS A 15 -5.71 27.84 -18.31
N ALA A 16 -6.30 26.73 -17.90
CA ALA A 16 -6.13 26.17 -16.56
C ALA A 16 -5.76 24.67 -16.55
N PRO A 17 -4.78 24.19 -17.34
CA PRO A 17 -4.20 22.87 -17.06
C PRO A 17 -2.74 22.91 -16.56
N LEU A 18 -2.10 24.06 -16.36
CA LEU A 18 -0.69 24.09 -15.89
C LEU A 18 -0.50 24.24 -14.37
N SER A 19 -1.34 24.96 -13.63
CA SER A 19 -1.03 25.25 -12.21
C SER A 19 -1.19 24.06 -11.26
N TYR A 20 -1.96 23.04 -11.64
CA TYR A 20 -2.25 21.90 -10.74
C TYR A 20 -1.06 20.94 -10.55
N ALA A 21 -0.19 20.84 -11.57
CA ALA A 21 1.05 20.07 -11.46
C ALA A 21 2.08 20.79 -10.58
N ASP A 22 2.04 22.13 -10.55
CA ASP A 22 2.93 22.95 -9.75
C ASP A 22 2.70 22.71 -8.24
N ASP A 23 1.43 22.57 -7.81
CA ASP A 23 1.10 22.38 -6.39
C ASP A 23 1.57 21.03 -5.81
N LEU A 24 1.53 19.94 -6.58
CA LEU A 24 2.07 18.65 -6.13
C LEU A 24 3.58 18.74 -5.93
N MET A 25 4.30 19.31 -6.90
CA MET A 25 5.75 19.43 -6.85
C MET A 25 6.21 20.39 -5.76
N ASP A 26 5.49 21.48 -5.53
CA ASP A 26 5.73 22.38 -4.41
C ASP A 26 5.58 21.65 -3.07
N GLY A 27 4.55 20.81 -2.95
CA GLY A 27 4.36 19.96 -1.78
C GLY A 27 5.52 18.99 -1.55
N ILE A 28 5.97 18.29 -2.60
CA ILE A 28 7.12 17.36 -2.54
C ILE A 28 8.39 18.11 -2.12
N ASN A 29 8.69 19.23 -2.80
CA ASN A 29 9.88 20.05 -2.53
C ASN A 29 9.89 20.60 -1.09
N ALA A 30 8.73 21.01 -0.57
CA ALA A 30 8.60 21.46 0.80
C ALA A 30 8.79 20.30 1.80
N TYR A 31 8.22 19.12 1.50
CA TYR A 31 8.35 17.92 2.33
C TYR A 31 9.81 17.47 2.44
N GLU A 32 10.55 17.44 1.33
CA GLU A 32 11.98 17.11 1.31
C GLU A 32 12.83 18.07 2.16
N LYS A 33 12.42 19.35 2.22
CA LYS A 33 13.04 20.37 3.06
C LYS A 33 12.52 20.37 4.50
N SER A 34 11.68 19.39 4.87
CA SER A 34 11.00 19.30 6.17
C SER A 34 10.11 20.51 6.53
N ASP A 35 9.71 21.30 5.53
CA ASP A 35 8.69 22.35 5.69
C ASP A 35 7.30 21.71 5.57
N TYR A 36 6.93 20.95 6.60
CA TYR A 36 5.72 20.14 6.59
C TYR A 36 4.44 20.99 6.59
N VAL A 37 4.48 22.21 7.15
CA VAL A 37 3.32 23.11 7.12
C VAL A 37 3.04 23.53 5.68
N ARG A 38 4.07 23.97 4.94
CA ARG A 38 3.90 24.28 3.51
C ARG A 38 3.53 23.05 2.70
N ALA A 39 4.19 21.91 2.94
CA ALA A 39 3.91 20.69 2.20
C ALA A 39 2.45 20.24 2.34
N SER A 40 1.89 20.24 3.55
CA SER A 40 0.50 19.87 3.78
C SER A 40 -0.48 20.82 3.07
N ALA A 41 -0.20 22.14 3.08
CA ALA A 41 -1.03 23.12 2.38
C ALA A 41 -1.02 22.89 0.86
N SER A 42 0.16 22.70 0.25
CA SER A 42 0.30 22.40 -1.18
C SER A 42 -0.37 21.08 -1.56
N PHE A 43 -0.18 20.02 -0.78
CA PHE A 43 -0.86 18.75 -1.02
C PHE A 43 -2.38 18.85 -0.84
N GLN A 44 -2.90 19.66 0.08
CA GLN A 44 -4.33 19.90 0.25
C GLN A 44 -4.93 20.52 -1.02
N THR A 45 -4.34 21.58 -1.54
CA THR A 45 -4.80 22.23 -2.79
C THR A 45 -4.78 21.27 -3.98
N SER A 46 -3.68 20.53 -4.16
CA SER A 46 -3.53 19.57 -5.26
C SER A 46 -4.50 18.37 -5.12
N CYS A 47 -4.69 17.87 -3.89
CA CYS A 47 -5.66 16.82 -3.59
C CYS A 47 -7.10 17.27 -3.86
N GLU A 48 -7.48 18.49 -3.45
CA GLU A 48 -8.80 19.06 -3.72
C GLU A 48 -9.07 19.16 -5.23
N SER A 49 -8.03 19.44 -6.01
CA SER A 49 -8.05 19.47 -7.47
C SER A 49 -8.10 18.08 -8.13
N GLY A 50 -8.12 17.01 -7.34
CA GLY A 50 -8.31 15.63 -7.82
C GLY A 50 -7.01 14.83 -7.99
N ASN A 51 -5.85 15.37 -7.59
CA ASN A 51 -4.59 14.63 -7.67
C ASN A 51 -4.52 13.54 -6.58
N ALA A 52 -4.54 12.27 -7.00
CA ALA A 52 -4.57 11.12 -6.10
C ALA A 52 -3.27 10.96 -5.28
N GLU A 53 -2.12 11.26 -5.88
CA GLU A 53 -0.82 11.21 -5.20
C GLU A 53 -0.72 12.28 -4.11
N ALA A 54 -1.18 13.50 -4.37
CA ALA A 54 -1.26 14.56 -3.37
C ALA A 54 -2.19 14.16 -2.21
N CYS A 55 -3.34 13.53 -2.51
CA CYS A 55 -4.23 13.01 -1.47
C CYS A 55 -3.54 11.92 -0.63
N TYR A 56 -2.76 11.03 -1.25
CA TYR A 56 -1.99 10.01 -0.54
C TYR A 56 -0.91 10.65 0.37
N ASN A 57 -0.16 11.62 -0.13
CA ASN A 57 0.87 12.30 0.66
C ASN A 57 0.26 13.05 1.84
N LEU A 58 -0.83 13.77 1.62
CA LEU A 58 -1.55 14.44 2.69
C LEU A 58 -2.14 13.47 3.73
N ALA A 59 -2.67 12.33 3.28
CA ALA A 59 -3.17 11.28 4.18
C ALA A 59 -2.07 10.77 5.11
N ASN A 60 -0.87 10.50 4.57
CA ASN A 60 0.29 10.12 5.37
C ASN A 60 0.71 11.21 6.37
N MET A 61 0.57 12.49 6.01
CA MET A 61 0.87 13.60 6.92
C MET A 61 -0.13 13.67 8.07
N TYR A 62 -1.42 13.44 7.82
CA TYR A 62 -2.43 13.32 8.87
C TYR A 62 -2.24 12.08 9.74
N ASP A 63 -1.86 10.94 9.18
CA ASP A 63 -1.56 9.73 9.95
C ASP A 63 -0.34 9.93 10.89
N LYS A 64 0.68 10.66 10.44
CA LYS A 64 1.92 10.89 11.20
C LYS A 64 1.93 12.18 12.02
N GLY A 65 0.96 13.08 11.83
CA GLY A 65 0.97 14.42 12.44
C GLY A 65 2.09 15.32 11.95
N LEU A 66 2.46 15.24 10.68
CA LEU A 66 3.54 16.05 10.09
C LEU A 66 2.96 17.33 9.50
N GLY A 67 3.29 18.50 10.07
CA GLY A 67 2.80 19.80 9.59
C GLY A 67 1.30 20.06 9.80
N VAL A 68 0.58 19.06 10.31
CA VAL A 68 -0.83 19.07 10.69
C VAL A 68 -0.99 18.29 11.99
N ASN A 69 -2.06 18.53 12.74
CA ASN A 69 -2.40 17.66 13.87
C ASN A 69 -2.72 16.26 13.36
N LYS A 70 -2.22 15.22 14.05
CA LYS A 70 -2.53 13.83 13.71
C LYS A 70 -4.04 13.61 13.76
N ASP A 71 -4.58 13.04 12.69
CA ASP A 71 -6.01 12.76 12.53
C ASP A 71 -6.21 11.53 11.62
N ASP A 72 -6.39 10.37 12.26
CA ASP A 72 -6.53 9.11 11.54
C ASP A 72 -7.85 9.04 10.73
N GLN A 73 -8.91 9.74 11.16
CA GLN A 73 -10.18 9.77 10.41
C GLN A 73 -10.02 10.58 9.11
N LYS A 74 -9.30 11.71 9.19
CA LYS A 74 -8.98 12.50 8.00
C LYS A 74 -8.03 11.73 7.08
N ALA A 75 -7.05 11.01 7.63
CA ALA A 75 -6.19 10.12 6.86
C ALA A 75 -6.98 9.05 6.10
N VAL A 76 -7.95 8.36 6.74
CA VAL A 76 -8.85 7.40 6.07
C VAL A 76 -9.57 8.04 4.89
N THR A 77 -10.14 9.24 5.09
CA THR A 77 -10.89 9.94 4.05
C THR A 77 -10.02 10.24 2.84
N LEU A 78 -8.80 10.74 3.08
CA LEU A 78 -7.85 11.08 2.03
C LEU A 78 -7.27 9.83 1.36
N PHE A 79 -6.98 8.77 2.12
CA PHE A 79 -6.55 7.50 1.54
C PHE A 79 -7.65 6.87 0.68
N THR A 80 -8.91 6.99 1.08
CA THR A 80 -10.05 6.56 0.25
C THR A 80 -10.08 7.32 -1.06
N LYS A 81 -10.01 8.65 -1.02
CA LYS A 81 -9.98 9.51 -2.21
C LYS A 81 -8.82 9.15 -3.15
N ALA A 82 -7.62 8.94 -2.62
CA ALA A 82 -6.44 8.54 -3.40
C ALA A 82 -6.56 7.12 -3.98
N CYS A 83 -7.12 6.17 -3.23
CA CYS A 83 -7.34 4.79 -3.69
C CYS A 83 -8.38 4.73 -4.83
N ASP A 84 -9.44 5.52 -4.73
CA ASP A 84 -10.47 5.65 -5.77
C ASP A 84 -9.92 6.39 -7.00
N GLY A 85 -8.99 7.34 -6.79
CA GLY A 85 -8.21 7.99 -7.84
C GLY A 85 -7.10 7.13 -8.45
N GLY A 86 -6.98 5.85 -8.07
CA GLY A 86 -6.06 4.88 -8.68
C GLY A 86 -4.67 4.79 -8.04
N PHE A 87 -4.41 5.53 -6.95
CA PHE A 87 -3.13 5.45 -6.24
C PHE A 87 -3.11 4.23 -5.31
N MET A 88 -2.53 3.11 -5.75
CA MET A 88 -2.72 1.81 -5.11
C MET A 88 -2.04 1.65 -3.75
N ASP A 89 -0.93 2.36 -3.50
CA ASP A 89 -0.32 2.41 -2.16
C ASP A 89 -1.30 2.96 -1.12
N SER A 90 -2.20 3.85 -1.55
CA SER A 90 -3.29 4.35 -0.73
C SER A 90 -4.32 3.27 -0.40
N CYS A 91 -4.66 2.41 -1.37
CA CYS A 91 -5.54 1.27 -1.11
C CYS A 91 -4.92 0.30 -0.10
N TYR A 92 -3.60 0.09 -0.15
CA TYR A 92 -2.88 -0.75 0.81
C TYR A 92 -2.94 -0.15 2.21
N ASN A 93 -2.63 1.15 2.37
CA ASN A 93 -2.69 1.84 3.66
C ASN A 93 -4.11 1.86 4.23
N LEU A 94 -5.11 2.14 3.39
CA LEU A 94 -6.51 2.06 3.78
C LEU A 94 -6.90 0.66 4.24
N GLY A 95 -6.39 -0.38 3.56
CA GLY A 95 -6.56 -1.78 3.95
C GLY A 95 -6.01 -2.05 5.36
N MET A 96 -4.81 -1.54 5.68
CA MET A 96 -4.24 -1.64 7.02
C MET A 96 -5.08 -0.93 8.07
N MET A 97 -5.62 0.26 7.76
CA MET A 97 -6.47 1.01 8.69
C MET A 97 -7.76 0.26 9.01
N TYR A 98 -8.42 -0.35 8.03
CA TYR A 98 -9.58 -1.21 8.26
C TYR A 98 -9.24 -2.52 8.99
N ASP A 99 -8.07 -3.11 8.71
CA ASP A 99 -7.62 -4.34 9.36
C ASP A 99 -7.37 -4.12 10.87
N LYS A 100 -6.82 -2.97 11.24
CA LYS A 100 -6.48 -2.62 12.63
C LYS A 100 -7.54 -1.79 13.36
N GLY A 101 -8.47 -1.18 12.63
CA GLY A 101 -9.42 -0.21 13.19
C GLY A 101 -8.78 1.13 13.56
N GLU A 102 -7.77 1.57 12.82
CA GLU A 102 -7.10 2.86 13.01
C GLU A 102 -7.90 3.94 12.25
N GLY A 103 -8.44 4.95 12.94
CA GLY A 103 -9.26 6.00 12.32
C GLY A 103 -10.62 5.55 11.75
N VAL A 104 -10.92 4.25 11.75
CA VAL A 104 -12.18 3.65 11.32
C VAL A 104 -12.56 2.48 12.23
N LYS A 105 -13.83 2.11 12.24
CA LYS A 105 -14.24 0.83 12.82
C LYS A 105 -13.54 -0.29 12.06
N GLN A 106 -12.92 -1.21 12.81
CA GLN A 106 -12.28 -2.39 12.25
C GLN A 106 -13.26 -3.17 11.35
N ASP A 107 -12.83 -3.47 10.13
CA ASP A 107 -13.59 -4.24 9.15
C ASP A 107 -12.64 -5.09 8.31
N ALA A 108 -12.49 -6.35 8.73
CA ALA A 108 -11.64 -7.30 8.03
C ALA A 108 -12.14 -7.61 6.61
N THR A 109 -13.44 -7.54 6.34
CA THR A 109 -13.98 -7.81 4.99
C THR A 109 -13.58 -6.69 4.04
N LYS A 110 -13.64 -5.44 4.50
CA LYS A 110 -13.19 -4.28 3.74
C LYS A 110 -11.68 -4.34 3.50
N ALA A 111 -10.89 -4.73 4.50
CA ALA A 111 -9.46 -4.93 4.35
C ALA A 111 -9.13 -6.02 3.30
N VAL A 112 -9.83 -7.17 3.30
CA VAL A 112 -9.69 -8.21 2.26
C VAL A 112 -9.91 -7.65 0.87
N SER A 113 -10.98 -6.85 0.68
CA SER A 113 -11.28 -6.23 -0.61
C SER A 113 -10.16 -5.29 -1.08
N LEU A 114 -9.64 -4.46 -0.18
CA LEU A 114 -8.56 -3.52 -0.49
C LEU A 114 -7.22 -4.22 -0.77
N TYR A 115 -6.87 -5.24 0.02
CA TYR A 115 -5.69 -6.05 -0.24
C TYR A 115 -5.80 -6.90 -1.51
N THR A 116 -7.01 -7.32 -1.89
CA THR A 116 -7.26 -7.99 -3.17
C THR A 116 -6.99 -7.04 -4.34
N LYS A 117 -7.56 -5.84 -4.32
CA LYS A 117 -7.33 -4.80 -5.34
C LYS A 117 -5.84 -4.49 -5.53
N THR A 118 -5.09 -4.37 -4.43
CA THR A 118 -3.63 -4.13 -4.50
C THR A 118 -2.84 -5.37 -4.92
N CYS A 119 -3.27 -6.57 -4.56
CA CYS A 119 -2.59 -7.79 -4.99
C CYS A 119 -2.74 -8.08 -6.50
N GLU A 120 -3.90 -7.74 -7.07
CA GLU A 120 -4.21 -7.90 -8.49
C GLU A 120 -3.24 -7.11 -9.38
N ILE A 121 -2.83 -5.91 -8.95
CA ILE A 121 -1.82 -5.10 -9.65
C ILE A 121 -0.37 -5.41 -9.26
N GLY A 122 -0.15 -6.47 -8.46
CA GLY A 122 1.19 -6.97 -8.13
C GLY A 122 1.85 -6.37 -6.90
N HIS A 123 1.13 -5.60 -6.06
CA HIS A 123 1.68 -5.03 -4.83
C HIS A 123 2.00 -6.14 -3.81
N THR A 124 3.31 -6.40 -3.60
CA THR A 124 3.82 -7.54 -2.81
C THR A 124 3.25 -7.61 -1.39
N ARG A 125 3.28 -6.49 -0.64
CA ARG A 125 2.77 -6.47 0.75
C ARG A 125 1.24 -6.64 0.81
N GLY A 126 0.54 -6.17 -0.23
CA GLY A 126 -0.92 -6.35 -0.35
C GLY A 126 -1.27 -7.82 -0.53
N CYS A 127 -0.56 -8.51 -1.44
CA CYS A 127 -0.69 -9.95 -1.61
C CYS A 127 -0.32 -10.73 -0.34
N TYR A 128 0.73 -10.33 0.38
CA TYR A 128 1.13 -10.98 1.63
C TYR A 128 0.05 -10.87 2.71
N ASN A 129 -0.50 -9.68 2.94
CA ASN A 129 -1.56 -9.50 3.92
C ASN A 129 -2.83 -10.26 3.52
N LEU A 130 -3.17 -10.29 2.23
CA LEU A 130 -4.27 -11.12 1.75
C LEU A 130 -4.02 -12.62 2.01
N ALA A 131 -2.79 -13.10 1.80
CA ALA A 131 -2.40 -14.48 2.10
C ALA A 131 -2.59 -14.80 3.59
N LEU A 132 -2.17 -13.90 4.49
CA LEU A 132 -2.38 -14.03 5.93
C LEU A 132 -3.87 -14.07 6.29
N MET A 133 -4.71 -13.26 5.63
CA MET A 133 -6.16 -13.25 5.88
C MET A 133 -6.82 -14.56 5.47
N PHE A 134 -6.45 -15.13 4.31
CA PHE A 134 -6.90 -16.47 3.91
C PHE A 134 -6.37 -17.57 4.84
N TYR A 135 -5.11 -17.47 5.28
CA TYR A 135 -4.51 -18.43 6.22
C TYR A 135 -5.24 -18.45 7.58
N LYS A 136 -5.58 -17.27 8.10
CA LYS A 136 -6.25 -17.10 9.40
C LYS A 136 -7.77 -17.27 9.31
N GLY A 137 -8.37 -17.05 8.13
CA GLY A 137 -9.82 -16.93 7.97
C GLY A 137 -10.37 -15.62 8.54
N GLN A 138 -9.60 -14.53 8.45
CA GLN A 138 -9.98 -13.22 8.97
C GLN A 138 -10.64 -12.41 7.86
N GLY A 139 -11.92 -12.04 8.02
CA GLY A 139 -12.68 -11.28 7.01
C GLY A 139 -12.99 -12.06 5.72
N VAL A 140 -12.54 -13.32 5.64
CA VAL A 140 -12.77 -14.23 4.51
C VAL A 140 -12.78 -15.66 5.04
N GLN A 141 -13.43 -16.58 4.32
CA GLN A 141 -13.34 -18.00 4.63
C GLN A 141 -11.88 -18.45 4.58
N LYS A 142 -11.46 -19.20 5.62
CA LYS A 142 -10.13 -19.78 5.68
C LYS A 142 -9.89 -20.68 4.47
N ASP A 143 -8.80 -20.44 3.77
CA ASP A 143 -8.44 -21.16 2.55
C ASP A 143 -6.92 -21.27 2.44
N PHE A 144 -6.39 -22.43 2.84
CA PHE A 144 -4.95 -22.66 2.80
C PHE A 144 -4.40 -22.76 1.37
N VAL A 145 -5.20 -23.14 0.38
CA VAL A 145 -4.74 -23.25 -1.01
C VAL A 145 -4.54 -21.85 -1.60
N LYS A 146 -5.48 -20.94 -1.36
CA LYS A 146 -5.29 -19.53 -1.74
C LYS A 146 -4.14 -18.88 -0.99
N ALA A 147 -4.02 -19.14 0.31
CA ALA A 147 -2.92 -18.60 1.11
C ALA A 147 -1.55 -19.09 0.60
N SER A 148 -1.36 -20.39 0.34
CA SER A 148 -0.10 -20.92 -0.18
C SER A 148 0.24 -20.36 -1.55
N GLY A 149 -0.74 -20.22 -2.45
CA GLY A 149 -0.52 -19.61 -3.77
C GLY A 149 -0.06 -18.14 -3.68
N LEU A 150 -0.66 -17.35 -2.78
CA LEU A 150 -0.27 -15.95 -2.57
C LEU A 150 1.09 -15.82 -1.86
N PHE A 151 1.39 -16.68 -0.89
CA PHE A 151 2.73 -16.73 -0.28
C PHE A 151 3.79 -17.15 -1.31
N GLN A 152 3.51 -18.12 -2.18
CA GLN A 152 4.43 -18.50 -3.26
C GLN A 152 4.72 -17.29 -4.17
N LYS A 153 3.67 -16.61 -4.67
CA LYS A 153 3.79 -15.42 -5.52
C LYS A 153 4.70 -14.36 -4.89
N THR A 154 4.48 -14.04 -3.62
CA THR A 154 5.23 -12.99 -2.92
C THR A 154 6.63 -13.42 -2.48
N CYS A 155 6.83 -14.71 -2.19
CA CYS A 155 8.16 -15.29 -1.97
C CYS A 155 9.03 -15.23 -3.24
N GLU A 156 8.44 -15.44 -4.42
CA GLU A 156 9.12 -15.28 -5.71
C GLU A 156 9.51 -13.82 -5.97
N GLN A 157 8.71 -12.87 -5.49
CA GLN A 157 9.02 -11.43 -5.50
C GLN A 157 10.05 -11.00 -4.43
N GLY A 158 10.61 -11.94 -3.67
CA GLY A 158 11.65 -11.65 -2.66
C GLY A 158 11.10 -11.15 -1.32
N TYR A 159 9.86 -11.48 -0.97
CA TYR A 159 9.33 -11.22 0.37
C TYR A 159 9.63 -12.41 1.30
N GLU A 160 10.58 -12.23 2.21
CA GLU A 160 11.16 -13.27 3.04
C GLU A 160 10.15 -13.90 4.01
N GLU A 161 9.22 -13.12 4.57
CA GLU A 161 8.17 -13.64 5.45
C GLU A 161 7.20 -14.53 4.70
N SER A 162 6.97 -14.29 3.41
CA SER A 162 6.18 -15.18 2.56
C SER A 162 6.87 -16.51 2.34
N CYS A 163 8.18 -16.49 2.05
CA CYS A 163 8.96 -17.72 1.92
C CYS A 163 8.92 -18.53 3.23
N TYR A 164 9.07 -17.85 4.37
CA TYR A 164 8.96 -18.49 5.68
C TYR A 164 7.56 -19.11 5.91
N ASN A 165 6.48 -18.34 5.70
CA ASN A 165 5.12 -18.84 5.91
C ASN A 165 4.79 -20.00 4.98
N LEU A 166 5.22 -19.94 3.72
CA LEU A 166 5.05 -21.06 2.80
C LEU A 166 5.85 -22.29 3.25
N GLY A 167 7.07 -22.10 3.77
CA GLY A 167 7.88 -23.18 4.34
C GLY A 167 7.18 -23.85 5.53
N VAL A 168 6.52 -23.07 6.38
CA VAL A 168 5.65 -23.60 7.46
C VAL A 168 4.50 -24.43 6.88
N MET A 169 3.84 -23.94 5.84
CA MET A 169 2.73 -24.67 5.18
C MET A 169 3.19 -25.99 4.57
N TYR A 170 4.36 -26.05 3.93
CA TYR A 170 4.95 -27.31 3.43
C TYR A 170 5.36 -28.26 4.56
N ARG A 171 5.87 -27.74 5.68
CA ARG A 171 6.21 -28.55 6.87
C ARG A 171 4.96 -29.21 7.45
N ASP A 172 3.85 -28.48 7.49
CA ASP A 172 2.64 -28.89 8.18
C ASP A 172 1.59 -29.52 7.25
N GLY A 173 1.76 -29.42 5.93
CA GLY A 173 0.83 -29.94 4.92
C GLY A 173 -0.45 -29.12 4.78
N GLN A 174 -0.39 -27.81 5.01
CA GLN A 174 -1.54 -26.92 4.97
C GLN A 174 -1.70 -26.32 3.57
N GLY A 175 -2.72 -26.72 2.82
CA GLY A 175 -2.98 -26.18 1.47
C GLY A 175 -1.92 -26.55 0.42
N VAL A 176 -0.96 -27.40 0.79
CA VAL A 176 0.08 -27.98 -0.04
C VAL A 176 0.37 -29.40 0.43
N MET A 177 0.92 -30.26 -0.44
CA MET A 177 1.38 -31.57 -0.01
C MET A 177 2.57 -31.41 0.94
N LYS A 178 2.48 -32.04 2.13
CA LYS A 178 3.54 -31.97 3.13
C LYS A 178 4.89 -32.43 2.55
N SER A 179 5.91 -31.58 2.65
CA SER A 179 7.25 -31.84 2.13
C SER A 179 8.32 -31.19 3.00
N LYS A 180 9.12 -32.03 3.67
CA LYS A 180 10.27 -31.57 4.46
C LYS A 180 11.31 -30.87 3.57
N GLN A 181 11.51 -31.36 2.35
CA GLN A 181 12.47 -30.79 1.40
C GLN A 181 12.07 -29.37 1.00
N GLN A 182 10.82 -29.17 0.56
CA GLN A 182 10.33 -27.84 0.17
C GLN A 182 10.37 -26.86 1.36
N ALA A 183 9.99 -27.33 2.56
CA ALA A 183 10.10 -26.51 3.76
C ALA A 183 11.54 -26.06 4.06
N LEU A 184 12.52 -26.97 3.92
CA LEU A 184 13.95 -26.65 4.10
C LEU A 184 14.44 -25.63 3.06
N GLU A 185 14.09 -25.82 1.79
CA GLU A 185 14.46 -24.90 0.71
C GLU A 185 13.92 -23.48 0.96
N LEU A 186 12.65 -23.38 1.37
CA LEU A 186 11.99 -22.11 1.66
C LEU A 186 12.52 -21.43 2.93
N PHE A 187 12.74 -22.20 4.01
CA PHE A 187 13.36 -21.65 5.22
C PHE A 187 14.79 -21.18 4.96
N LYS A 188 15.56 -21.93 4.16
CA LYS A 188 16.89 -21.48 3.74
C LYS A 188 16.81 -20.19 2.94
N LYS A 189 15.92 -20.10 1.94
CA LYS A 189 15.73 -18.89 1.13
C LYS A 189 15.38 -17.66 1.98
N ALA A 190 14.49 -17.81 2.97
CA ALA A 190 14.15 -16.73 3.89
C ALA A 190 15.29 -16.39 4.86
N CYS A 191 16.05 -17.40 5.32
CA CYS A 191 17.24 -17.20 6.15
C CYS A 191 18.34 -16.43 5.42
N ASP A 192 18.61 -16.77 4.16
CA ASP A 192 19.60 -16.09 3.31
C ASP A 192 19.19 -14.62 3.04
N GLN A 193 17.91 -14.26 3.23
CA GLN A 193 17.38 -12.90 3.23
C GLN A 193 17.36 -12.26 4.62
N ASN A 194 18.16 -12.78 5.57
CA ASN A 194 18.33 -12.29 6.92
C ASN A 194 17.09 -12.40 7.84
N LEU A 195 16.13 -13.30 7.56
CA LEU A 195 15.00 -13.54 8.47
C LEU A 195 15.40 -14.53 9.59
N PRO A 196 15.63 -14.10 10.85
CA PRO A 196 16.28 -14.95 11.87
C PRO A 196 15.43 -16.14 12.28
N ILE A 197 14.09 -15.97 12.31
CA ILE A 197 13.17 -17.06 12.62
C ILE A 197 13.21 -18.16 11.55
N ALA A 198 13.48 -17.81 10.29
CA ALA A 198 13.65 -18.79 9.22
C ALA A 198 14.95 -19.57 9.40
N CYS A 199 16.07 -18.91 9.73
CA CYS A 199 17.33 -19.60 10.03
C CYS A 199 17.19 -20.62 11.16
N LYS A 200 16.51 -20.23 12.25
CA LYS A 200 16.24 -21.14 13.37
C LYS A 200 15.39 -22.35 12.95
N ASN A 201 14.36 -22.14 12.13
CA ASN A 201 13.50 -23.22 11.65
C ASN A 201 14.20 -24.12 10.64
N TYR A 202 15.07 -23.56 9.79
CA TYR A 202 15.93 -24.32 8.88
C TYR A 202 16.83 -25.27 9.66
N GLU A 203 17.60 -24.77 10.63
CA GLU A 203 18.51 -25.60 11.41
C GLU A 203 17.77 -26.68 12.22
N LYS A 204 16.66 -26.30 12.87
CA LYS A 204 15.81 -27.24 13.62
C LYS A 204 15.28 -28.35 12.72
N LEU A 205 14.72 -28.00 11.57
CA LEU A 205 14.14 -28.98 10.65
C LEU A 205 15.22 -29.87 10.01
N LYS A 206 16.40 -29.31 9.75
CA LYS A 206 17.56 -30.04 9.20
C LYS A 206 18.09 -31.07 10.18
N SER A 207 18.22 -30.71 11.46
CA SER A 207 18.68 -31.63 12.52
C SER A 207 17.63 -32.64 12.97
N GLY A 208 16.36 -32.46 12.59
CA GLY A 208 15.26 -33.34 13.02
C GLY A 208 14.81 -33.11 14.47
N MET A 209 15.16 -31.96 15.05
CA MET A 209 14.79 -31.55 16.42
C MET A 209 13.45 -30.80 16.47
#